data_AF-A0AA97ETP4-F1
#
_entry.id   AF-A0AA97ETP4-F1
#
_cell.length_a   1.000
_cell.length_b   1.000
_cell.length_c   1.000
_cell.angle_alpha   90.00
_cell.angle_beta   90.00
_cell.angle_gamma   90.00
#
_symmetry.space_group_name_H-M   'P 1'
#
loop_
_entity.id
_entity.type
_entity.pdbx_description
1 polymer ?
#
loop_
_entity_poly.entity_id
_entity_poly.type
_entity_poly.pdbx_seq_one_letter_code
_entity_poly.pdbx_strand_id
1 'polypeptide(L)'
;MNFRFINNDNLEIHGECEQDLNISVDFDRPLTTIIDQSISIEAVAGEMSFYKKIASDLFISVLIFAVDNEGNVFDADHFPDLSILGTQWSIIDKVI
;
A
#
# COMPACT_ATOMS: atom_id res chain seq x y z
N MET A 1 -12.18 4.47 -1.45
CA MET A 1 -11.62 5.21 -2.59
C MET A 1 -11.38 4.22 -3.72
N ASN A 2 -11.57 4.63 -4.96
CA ASN A 2 -11.20 3.83 -6.11
C ASN A 2 -9.75 4.14 -6.51
N PHE A 3 -8.99 3.13 -6.88
CA PHE A 3 -7.60 3.28 -7.28
C PHE A 3 -7.32 2.71 -8.66
N ARG A 4 -6.19 3.15 -9.24
CA ARG A 4 -5.51 2.45 -10.32
C ARG A 4 -3.99 2.47 -10.16
N PHE A 5 -3.32 1.47 -10.72
CA PHE A 5 -1.87 1.46 -10.95
C PHE A 5 -1.49 0.53 -12.12
N ILE A 6 -0.27 0.63 -12.62
CA ILE A 6 0.30 -0.26 -13.63
C ILE A 6 1.17 -1.31 -12.94
N ASN A 7 0.83 -2.58 -13.08
CA ASN A 7 1.63 -3.66 -12.47
C ASN A 7 2.92 -3.95 -13.26
N ASN A 8 3.75 -4.85 -12.74
CA ASN A 8 5.00 -5.27 -13.38
C ASN A 8 4.83 -5.95 -14.77
N ASP A 9 3.62 -6.40 -15.10
CA ASP A 9 3.27 -6.96 -16.41
C ASP A 9 2.73 -5.90 -17.40
N ASN A 10 2.79 -4.61 -17.03
CA ASN A 10 2.19 -3.47 -17.76
C ASN A 10 0.67 -3.55 -17.91
N LEU A 11 -0.02 -4.21 -16.99
CA LEU A 11 -1.48 -4.22 -16.90
C LEU A 11 -1.96 -3.13 -15.96
N GLU A 12 -2.99 -2.41 -16.38
CA GLU A 12 -3.68 -1.45 -15.52
C GLU A 12 -4.61 -2.22 -14.58
N ILE A 13 -4.39 -2.07 -13.28
CA ILE A 13 -5.17 -2.69 -12.23
C ILE A 13 -6.06 -1.63 -11.59
N HIS A 14 -7.33 -1.97 -11.38
CA HIS A 14 -8.28 -1.11 -10.67
C HIS A 14 -8.80 -1.80 -9.42
N GLY A 15 -9.25 -0.99 -8.46
CA GLY A 15 -9.92 -1.55 -7.31
C GLY A 15 -10.47 -0.50 -6.38
N GLU A 16 -10.93 -0.99 -5.24
CA GLU A 16 -11.38 -0.19 -4.12
C GLU A 16 -10.42 -0.41 -2.95
N CYS A 17 -10.03 0.68 -2.30
CA CYS A 17 -9.20 0.65 -1.10
C CYS A 17 -9.66 1.69 -0.07
N GLU A 18 -9.31 1.44 1.18
CA GLU A 18 -9.36 2.42 2.28
C GLU A 18 -7.94 2.85 2.64
N GLN A 19 -7.74 4.13 2.92
CA GLN A 19 -6.46 4.59 3.48
C GLN A 19 -6.45 4.16 4.93
N ASP A 20 -5.46 3.38 5.31
CA ASP A 20 -5.32 2.91 6.68
C ASP A 20 -4.06 3.53 7.28
N LEU A 21 -4.27 4.45 8.21
CA LEU A 21 -3.20 5.14 8.95
C LEU A 21 -2.74 4.30 10.16
N ASN A 22 -3.42 3.20 10.47
CA ASN A 22 -3.21 2.35 11.64
C ASN A 22 -2.88 0.91 11.26
N ILE A 23 -2.19 0.69 10.15
CA ILE A 23 -1.90 -0.67 9.66
C ILE A 23 -1.16 -1.45 10.75
N SER A 24 -1.73 -2.58 11.18
CA SER A 24 -1.07 -3.52 12.08
C SER A 24 -0.25 -4.47 11.22
N VAL A 25 1.03 -4.14 11.01
CA VAL A 25 1.97 -4.93 10.18
C VAL A 25 2.52 -6.18 10.88
N ASP A 26 1.99 -6.51 12.06
CA ASP A 26 2.17 -7.81 12.69
C ASP A 26 0.79 -8.32 13.13
N PHE A 27 0.56 -9.63 13.02
CA PHE A 27 -0.69 -10.30 13.37
C PHE A 27 -1.13 -10.10 14.84
N ASP A 28 -0.30 -9.43 15.67
CA ASP A 28 -0.59 -9.09 17.07
C ASP A 28 -0.16 -7.67 17.51
N ARG A 29 0.40 -6.81 16.63
CA ARG A 29 0.90 -5.48 17.04
C ARG A 29 0.71 -4.37 15.99
N PRO A 30 0.10 -3.22 16.38
CA PRO A 30 -0.01 -2.06 15.49
C PRO A 30 1.38 -1.53 15.10
N LEU A 31 1.52 -0.97 13.89
CA LEU A 31 2.76 -0.38 13.34
C LEU A 31 3.47 0.55 14.33
N THR A 32 2.71 1.27 15.17
CA THR A 32 3.23 2.11 16.26
C THR A 32 4.19 1.38 17.20
N THR A 33 4.09 0.05 17.32
CA THR A 33 4.92 -0.79 18.18
C THR A 33 6.21 -1.26 17.50
N ILE A 34 6.23 -1.37 16.17
CA ILE A 34 7.42 -1.74 15.38
C ILE A 34 8.29 -0.50 15.13
N ILE A 35 7.64 0.66 14.91
CA ILE A 35 8.29 1.96 14.76
C ILE A 35 9.21 2.29 15.94
N ASP A 36 8.82 1.93 17.16
CA ASP A 36 9.58 2.23 18.39
C ASP A 36 10.92 1.47 18.50
N GLN A 37 11.20 0.52 17.60
CA GLN A 37 12.39 -0.35 17.64
C GLN A 37 13.40 -0.10 16.52
N SER A 38 13.11 0.76 15.54
CA SER A 38 14.08 1.15 14.50
C SER A 38 13.74 2.47 13.85
N ILE A 39 14.57 3.49 14.11
CA ILE A 39 14.50 4.85 13.52
C ILE A 39 14.43 4.79 11.98
N SER A 40 15.07 3.79 11.37
CA SER A 40 15.05 3.58 9.92
C SER A 40 13.68 3.14 9.39
N ILE A 41 12.90 2.40 10.18
CA ILE A 41 11.56 1.93 9.79
C ILE A 41 10.54 3.06 9.92
N GLU A 42 10.68 3.92 10.93
CA GLU A 42 9.88 5.13 11.09
C GLU A 42 10.04 6.10 9.91
N ALA A 43 11.30 6.32 9.47
CA ALA A 43 11.58 7.18 8.33
C ALA A 43 10.94 6.66 7.04
N VAL A 44 11.04 5.35 6.77
CA VAL A 44 10.45 4.72 5.57
C VAL A 44 8.92 4.76 5.63
N ALA A 45 8.32 4.45 6.78
CA ALA A 45 6.87 4.50 6.94
C ALA A 45 6.31 5.94 6.86
N GLY A 46 7.07 6.94 7.31
CA GLY A 46 6.68 8.35 7.23
C GLY A 46 6.66 8.93 5.82
N GLU A 47 7.36 8.29 4.88
CA GLU A 47 7.42 8.71 3.47
C GLU A 47 6.40 7.99 2.57
N MET A 48 5.60 7.07 3.13
CA MET A 48 4.65 6.25 2.40
C MET A 48 3.21 6.44 2.89
N SER A 49 2.27 6.34 1.95
CA SER A 49 0.85 6.22 2.24
C SER A 49 0.43 4.77 2.18
N PHE A 50 -0.23 4.28 3.22
CA PHE A 50 -0.67 2.90 3.29
C PHE A 50 -2.16 2.75 3.02
N TYR A 51 -2.52 1.68 2.35
CA TYR A 51 -3.88 1.39 1.92
C TYR A 51 -4.20 -0.08 2.11
N LYS A 52 -5.46 -0.35 2.45
CA LYS A 52 -6.01 -1.70 2.53
C LYS A 52 -6.99 -1.91 1.38
N LYS A 53 -6.74 -2.95 0.59
CA LYS A 53 -7.58 -3.37 -0.52
C LYS A 53 -8.91 -3.91 -0.01
N ILE A 54 -10.00 -3.39 -0.56
CA ILE A 54 -11.37 -3.86 -0.32
C ILE A 54 -11.77 -4.80 -1.47
N ALA A 55 -11.51 -4.40 -2.71
CA ALA A 55 -11.80 -5.16 -3.92
C ALA A 55 -10.83 -4.79 -5.06
N SER A 56 -10.68 -5.65 -6.06
CA SER A 56 -9.94 -5.35 -7.30
C SER A 56 -10.56 -6.06 -8.50
N ASP A 57 -10.41 -5.47 -9.69
CA ASP A 57 -10.90 -6.03 -10.96
C ASP A 57 -10.10 -7.26 -11.41
N LEU A 58 -8.81 -7.26 -11.10
CA LEU A 58 -7.88 -8.36 -11.31
C LEU A 58 -7.46 -8.97 -9.98
N PHE A 59 -7.10 -10.26 -10.00
CA PHE A 59 -6.62 -10.92 -8.81
C PHE A 59 -5.25 -10.35 -8.41
N ILE A 60 -5.24 -9.63 -7.29
CA ILE A 60 -4.04 -9.24 -6.56
C ILE A 60 -4.06 -10.02 -5.26
N SER A 61 -3.02 -10.77 -4.92
CA SER A 61 -2.97 -11.52 -3.65
C SER A 61 -2.84 -10.61 -2.42
N VAL A 62 -2.28 -9.42 -2.62
CA VAL A 62 -1.95 -8.45 -1.57
C VAL A 62 -3.19 -7.81 -0.96
N LEU A 63 -3.31 -7.81 0.36
CA LEU A 63 -4.38 -7.15 1.11
C LEU A 63 -4.01 -5.71 1.46
N ILE A 64 -2.76 -5.47 1.84
CA ILE A 64 -2.24 -4.17 2.25
C ILE A 64 -1.09 -3.75 1.33
N PHE A 65 -1.16 -2.53 0.81
CA PHE A 65 -0.09 -1.99 -0.03
C PHE A 65 0.31 -0.58 0.42
N ALA A 66 1.59 -0.27 0.22
CA ALA A 66 2.15 1.06 0.48
C ALA A 66 2.42 1.78 -0.83
N VAL A 67 2.33 3.10 -0.82
CA VAL A 67 2.61 3.95 -1.97
C VAL A 67 3.54 5.06 -1.55
N ASP A 68 4.65 5.22 -2.28
CA ASP A 68 5.58 6.33 -2.04
C ASP A 68 5.16 7.61 -2.79
N ASN A 69 5.92 8.69 -2.56
CA ASN A 69 5.68 9.98 -3.21
C ASN A 69 5.94 10.00 -4.72
N GLU A 70 6.59 8.97 -5.27
CA GLU A 70 6.82 8.80 -6.71
C GLU A 70 5.68 8.02 -7.40
N GLY A 71 4.74 7.49 -6.61
CA GLY A 71 3.62 6.68 -7.09
C GLY A 71 4.00 5.23 -7.37
N ASN A 72 5.09 4.73 -6.79
CA ASN A 72 5.41 3.31 -6.76
C ASN A 72 4.51 2.62 -5.73
N VAL A 73 4.06 1.42 -6.04
CA VAL A 73 3.17 0.60 -5.19
C VAL A 73 3.95 -0.60 -4.69
N PHE A 74 3.88 -0.87 -3.39
CA PHE A 74 4.61 -1.95 -2.73
C PHE A 74 3.67 -2.89 -1.99
N ASP A 75 4.03 -4.17 -1.95
CA ASP A 75 3.40 -5.15 -1.05
C ASP A 75 3.80 -4.81 0.39
N ALA A 76 2.80 -4.51 1.21
CA ALA A 76 2.97 -4.18 2.61
C ALA A 76 2.32 -5.22 3.53
N ASP A 77 1.85 -6.37 3.00
CA ASP A 77 1.45 -7.51 3.83
C ASP A 77 2.65 -8.10 4.61
N HIS A 78 3.88 -7.91 4.09
CA HIS A 78 5.12 -8.47 4.63
C HIS A 78 6.10 -7.41 5.15
N PHE A 79 5.61 -6.22 5.50
CA PHE A 79 6.45 -5.13 6.02
C PHE A 79 7.37 -5.60 7.18
N PRO A 80 8.63 -5.14 7.27
CA PRO A 80 9.27 -4.09 6.46
C PRO A 80 9.86 -4.56 5.12
N ASP A 81 9.66 -5.82 4.72
CA ASP A 81 10.16 -6.32 3.44
C ASP A 81 9.20 -5.93 2.30
N LEU A 82 9.40 -4.71 1.79
CA LEU A 82 8.58 -4.13 0.73
C LEU A 82 9.05 -4.62 -0.65
N SER A 83 8.15 -5.27 -1.39
CA SER A 83 8.38 -5.66 -2.79
C SER A 83 7.54 -4.82 -3.74
N ILE A 84 8.11 -4.41 -4.88
CA ILE A 84 7.39 -3.56 -5.83
C ILE A 84 6.30 -4.34 -6.58
N LEU A 85 5.06 -3.85 -6.50
CA LEU A 85 3.90 -4.39 -7.20
C LEU A 85 3.62 -3.67 -8.52
N GLY A 86 3.95 -2.38 -8.57
CA GLY A 86 3.66 -1.56 -9.74
C GLY A 86 4.01 -0.09 -9.54
N THR A 87 3.58 0.73 -10.49
CA THR A 87 3.88 2.16 -10.58
C THR A 87 2.67 2.95 -11.07
N GLN A 88 2.80 4.28 -11.16
CA GLN A 88 1.74 5.17 -11.64
C GLN A 88 0.45 5.09 -10.82
N TRP A 89 0.60 4.92 -9.50
CA TRP A 89 -0.51 4.95 -8.56
C TRP A 89 -1.36 6.22 -8.73
N SER A 90 -2.68 6.06 -8.65
CA SER A 90 -3.61 7.17 -8.65
C SER A 90 -4.94 6.79 -7.99
N ILE A 91 -5.48 7.70 -7.17
CA ILE A 91 -6.87 7.63 -6.73
C ILE A 91 -7.75 8.19 -7.86
N ILE A 92 -8.75 7.41 -8.28
CA ILE A 92 -9.63 7.69 -9.42
C ILE A 92 -11.08 7.91 -9.00
N ASP A 93 -11.32 8.30 -7.75
CA ASP A 93 -12.67 8.57 -7.24
C ASP A 93 -13.44 9.44 -8.23
N LYS A 94 -14.51 8.86 -8.79
CA LYS A 94 -15.43 9.54 -9.71
C LYS A 94 -16.03 10.74 -8.98
N VAL A 95 -15.48 11.92 -9.24
CA VAL A 95 -16.27 13.15 -9.20
C VAL A 95 -17.20 13.07 -10.41
N ILE A 96 -18.47 12.77 -10.17
CA ILE A 96 -19.55 13.11 -11.11
C ILE A 96 -19.95 14.56 -10.78
#